data_AF-A0AA36AKQ1-F1
#
_entry.id   AF-A0AA36AKQ1-F1
#
_cell.length_a   1.000
_cell.length_b   1.000
_cell.length_c   1.000
_cell.angle_alpha   90.00
_cell.angle_beta   90.00
_cell.angle_gamma   90.00
#
_symmetry.space_group_name_H-M   'P 1'
#
loop_
_entity.id
_entity.type
_entity.pdbx_description
1 polymer ?
#
loop_
_entity_poly.entity_id
_entity_poly.type
_entity_poly.pdbx_seq_one_letter_code
_entity_poly.pdbx_strand_id
1 'polypeptide(L)'
;MLFQDDVMSIERVQIQYNAAFEHPECLIGSRFHREPSDSMKRFTLWANTLNEEQLQTQIFTSHGPTIAMPTWFCSRELFDKVGGFSEDGQGTPEDLIFFYKHLDLKGSVIRVNSDLLMYRYHSSCTTFSVSEETIWNIRLQRFERDILNHLSHFTIWNAGKQGRKFYRSLKPDNRKKVSMFCDVDAKKIKKAVYIYEESQESPKPRVPICHFSKAEPPIVICMKMDLTGGKFEENLNSLHLKENQDYHYFS
;
A
#
# COMPACT_ATOMS: atom_id res chain seq x y z
N MET A 1 -7.11 -19.77 -5.02
CA MET A 1 -7.17 -19.95 -6.49
C MET A 1 -5.74 -20.00 -7.00
N LEU A 2 -5.39 -20.92 -7.89
CA LEU A 2 -4.04 -21.03 -8.49
C LEU A 2 -4.15 -20.68 -9.97
N PHE A 3 -3.20 -19.91 -10.49
CA PHE A 3 -3.08 -19.73 -11.93
C PHE A 3 -2.38 -20.94 -12.53
N GLN A 4 -2.83 -21.33 -13.73
CA GLN A 4 -2.43 -22.58 -14.42
C GLN A 4 -0.91 -22.72 -14.65
N ASP A 5 -0.18 -21.60 -14.58
CA ASP A 5 1.24 -21.52 -14.88
C ASP A 5 2.16 -21.36 -13.66
N ASP A 6 1.58 -21.26 -12.46
CA ASP A 6 2.34 -21.13 -11.22
C ASP A 6 2.77 -22.50 -10.68
N VAL A 7 3.93 -22.55 -10.02
CA VAL A 7 4.48 -23.78 -9.44
C VAL A 7 4.52 -23.64 -7.93
N MET A 8 3.80 -24.51 -7.24
CA MET A 8 3.81 -24.56 -5.78
C MET A 8 4.95 -25.44 -5.26
N SER A 9 5.54 -25.04 -4.14
CA SER A 9 6.35 -25.98 -3.35
C SER A 9 5.47 -27.15 -2.87
N ILE A 10 6.03 -28.36 -2.85
CA ILE A 10 5.37 -29.57 -2.35
C ILE A 10 4.90 -29.39 -0.89
N GLU A 11 5.61 -28.58 -0.11
CA GLU A 11 5.33 -28.34 1.31
C GLU A 11 4.32 -27.20 1.53
N ARG A 12 3.89 -26.49 0.48
CA ARG A 12 3.06 -25.29 0.61
C ARG A 12 1.81 -25.53 1.44
N VAL A 13 1.04 -26.56 1.07
CA VAL A 13 -0.22 -26.89 1.73
C VAL A 13 0.02 -27.21 3.20
N GLN A 14 1.03 -28.03 3.52
CA GLN A 14 1.31 -28.42 4.90
C GLN A 14 1.70 -27.20 5.76
N ILE A 15 2.62 -26.37 5.28
CA ILE A 15 3.14 -25.22 6.05
C ILE A 15 2.04 -24.17 6.26
N GLN A 16 1.28 -23.82 5.21
CA GLN A 16 0.21 -22.82 5.34
C GLN A 16 -1.00 -23.36 6.10
N TYR A 17 -1.30 -24.67 6.00
CA TYR A 17 -2.32 -25.31 6.81
C TYR A 17 -1.99 -25.25 8.30
N ASN A 18 -0.75 -25.57 8.69
CA ASN A 18 -0.33 -25.48 10.09
C ASN A 18 -0.52 -24.06 10.65
N ALA A 19 -0.09 -23.03 9.88
CA ALA A 19 -0.29 -21.64 10.27
C ALA A 19 -1.78 -21.24 10.34
N ALA A 20 -2.60 -21.69 9.39
CA ALA A 20 -4.04 -21.42 9.40
C ALA A 20 -4.76 -22.17 10.52
N PHE A 21 -4.28 -23.35 10.92
CA PHE A 21 -4.80 -24.13 12.04
C PHE A 21 -4.53 -23.43 13.38
N GLU A 22 -3.31 -22.89 13.55
CA GLU A 22 -2.95 -22.09 14.72
C GLU A 22 -3.68 -20.73 14.75
N HIS A 23 -3.98 -20.17 13.57
CA HIS A 23 -4.59 -18.86 13.40
C HIS A 23 -5.80 -18.87 12.43
N PRO A 24 -6.94 -19.46 12.84
CA PRO A 24 -8.08 -19.70 11.94
C PRO A 24 -8.77 -18.42 11.43
N GLU A 25 -8.60 -17.31 12.12
CA GLU A 25 -9.13 -15.99 11.76
C GLU A 25 -8.15 -15.15 10.89
N CYS A 26 -6.99 -15.73 10.53
CA CYS A 26 -5.98 -15.04 9.73
C CYS A 26 -6.01 -15.47 8.27
N LEU A 27 -5.79 -14.50 7.38
CA LEU A 27 -5.45 -14.77 6.00
C LEU A 27 -3.94 -15.05 5.93
N ILE A 28 -3.57 -16.26 5.49
CA ILE A 28 -2.19 -16.73 5.48
C ILE A 28 -1.59 -16.57 4.08
N GLY A 29 -0.52 -15.81 3.95
CA GLY A 29 0.31 -15.73 2.75
C GLY A 29 1.63 -16.48 2.92
N SER A 30 2.48 -16.43 1.89
CA SER A 30 3.86 -16.93 1.94
C SER A 30 4.81 -15.99 1.22
N ARG A 31 6.12 -16.23 1.33
CA ARG A 31 7.05 -15.68 0.35
C ARG A 31 6.86 -16.38 -0.99
N PHE A 32 7.30 -15.71 -2.04
CA PHE A 32 7.25 -16.20 -3.41
C PHE A 32 8.42 -15.64 -4.21
N HIS A 33 8.73 -16.28 -5.33
CA HIS A 33 9.61 -15.72 -6.36
C HIS A 33 8.88 -15.66 -7.71
N ARG A 34 9.49 -15.01 -8.69
CA ARG A 34 8.94 -14.87 -10.04
C ARG A 34 9.86 -15.51 -11.06
N GLU A 35 9.26 -16.01 -12.13
CA GLU A 35 9.98 -16.39 -13.35
C GLU A 35 9.43 -15.58 -14.55
N PRO A 36 10.26 -14.80 -15.26
CA PRO A 36 11.69 -14.58 -14.98
C PRO A 36 11.92 -13.76 -13.70
N SER A 37 13.04 -14.01 -13.03
CA SER A 37 13.40 -13.42 -11.72
C SER A 37 13.48 -11.89 -11.70
N ASP A 38 13.53 -11.25 -12.86
CA ASP A 38 13.55 -9.80 -13.02
C ASP A 38 12.18 -9.13 -13.18
N SER A 39 11.13 -9.94 -13.28
CA SER A 39 9.76 -9.48 -13.29
C SER A 39 9.41 -8.80 -11.96
N MET A 40 9.00 -7.53 -12.00
CA MET A 40 8.51 -6.78 -10.84
C MET A 40 9.39 -6.88 -9.58
N LYS A 41 10.73 -6.90 -9.72
CA LYS A 41 11.70 -7.12 -8.60
C LYS A 41 11.37 -6.34 -7.32
N ARG A 42 11.01 -5.06 -7.45
CA ARG A 42 10.69 -4.19 -6.29
C ARG A 42 9.45 -4.66 -5.53
N PHE A 43 8.43 -5.11 -6.25
CA PHE A 43 7.22 -5.66 -5.62
C PHE A 43 7.54 -6.94 -4.86
N THR A 44 8.24 -7.87 -5.51
CA THR A 44 8.63 -9.14 -4.90
C THR A 44 9.52 -8.92 -3.67
N LEU A 45 10.48 -8.00 -3.75
CA LEU A 45 11.32 -7.64 -2.62
C LEU A 45 10.48 -7.10 -1.46
N TRP A 46 9.68 -6.05 -1.71
CA TRP A 46 8.80 -5.45 -0.70
C TRP A 46 7.91 -6.51 -0.03
N ALA A 47 7.14 -7.28 -0.81
CA ALA A 47 6.19 -8.25 -0.27
C ALA A 47 6.87 -9.37 0.55
N ASN A 48 8.12 -9.73 0.23
CA ASN A 48 8.86 -10.76 0.96
C ASN A 48 9.61 -10.25 2.20
N THR A 49 9.84 -8.94 2.32
CA THR A 49 10.64 -8.34 3.40
C THR A 49 9.81 -7.66 4.49
N LEU A 50 8.52 -7.37 4.28
CA LEU A 50 7.66 -6.81 5.33
C LEU A 50 7.74 -7.66 6.61
N ASN A 51 7.91 -7.02 7.77
CA ASN A 51 7.73 -7.70 9.05
C ASN A 51 6.24 -7.84 9.41
N GLU A 52 5.93 -8.52 10.53
CA GLU A 52 4.55 -8.81 10.94
C GLU A 52 3.70 -7.55 11.18
N GLU A 53 4.28 -6.50 11.76
CA GLU A 53 3.60 -5.21 11.95
C GLU A 53 3.34 -4.54 10.60
N GLN A 54 4.33 -4.55 9.72
CA GLN A 54 4.25 -3.96 8.38
C GLN A 54 3.24 -4.63 7.46
N LEU A 55 2.95 -5.92 7.67
CA LEU A 55 1.86 -6.61 6.99
C LEU A 55 0.49 -5.98 7.31
N GLN A 56 0.33 -5.34 8.48
CA GLN A 56 -0.90 -4.66 8.87
C GLN A 56 -0.90 -3.17 8.50
N THR A 57 0.27 -2.51 8.50
CA THR A 57 0.37 -1.05 8.38
C THR A 57 0.59 -0.58 6.95
N GLN A 58 1.27 -1.36 6.09
CA GLN A 58 1.58 -0.98 4.71
C GLN A 58 0.52 -1.41 3.68
N ILE A 59 -0.70 -1.65 4.15
CA ILE A 59 -1.86 -2.06 3.32
C ILE A 59 -2.27 -1.00 2.28
N PHE A 60 -1.82 0.24 2.46
CA PHE A 60 -2.16 1.38 1.62
C PHE A 60 -1.15 1.64 0.51
N THR A 61 -0.26 0.70 0.16
CA THR A 61 0.72 0.89 -0.94
C THR A 61 0.17 0.43 -2.30
N SER A 62 0.75 0.91 -3.41
CA SER A 62 0.34 0.60 -4.80
C SER A 62 0.62 -0.82 -5.24
N HIS A 63 1.24 -1.60 -4.38
CA HIS A 63 1.61 -2.97 -4.61
C HIS A 63 0.45 -3.94 -4.30
N GLY A 64 -0.66 -3.44 -3.77
CA GLY A 64 -1.82 -4.27 -3.41
C GLY A 64 -1.68 -4.87 -2.01
N PRO A 65 -2.47 -5.90 -1.68
CA PRO A 65 -2.40 -6.56 -0.38
C PRO A 65 -0.96 -6.90 0.03
N THR A 66 -0.67 -6.79 1.33
CA THR A 66 0.68 -7.02 1.89
C THR A 66 1.15 -8.47 1.81
N ILE A 67 0.23 -9.39 1.52
CA ILE A 67 0.51 -10.74 1.06
C ILE A 67 0.05 -10.90 -0.38
N ALA A 68 0.91 -11.39 -1.25
CA ALA A 68 0.62 -11.48 -2.68
C ALA A 68 -0.38 -12.61 -2.98
N MET A 69 -1.38 -12.35 -3.81
CA MET A 69 -2.06 -13.43 -4.53
C MET A 69 -1.12 -14.04 -5.58
N PRO A 70 -1.15 -15.37 -5.82
CA PRO A 70 -2.09 -16.36 -5.27
C PRO A 70 -1.55 -17.12 -4.04
N THR A 71 -0.70 -16.51 -3.20
CA THR A 71 -0.15 -17.21 -2.00
C THR A 71 -1.19 -17.45 -0.92
N TRP A 72 -2.37 -16.85 -1.00
CA TRP A 72 -3.34 -16.86 0.09
C TRP A 72 -3.87 -18.26 0.42
N PHE A 73 -4.04 -18.49 1.72
CA PHE A 73 -4.58 -19.69 2.33
C PHE A 73 -5.43 -19.27 3.53
N CYS A 74 -6.66 -19.78 3.62
CA CYS A 74 -7.58 -19.53 4.73
C CYS A 74 -8.62 -20.64 4.85
N SER A 75 -9.33 -20.68 5.97
CA SER A 75 -10.44 -21.63 6.16
C SER A 75 -11.62 -21.28 5.26
N ARG A 76 -12.47 -22.28 4.97
CA ARG A 76 -13.71 -22.05 4.23
C ARG A 76 -14.61 -21.05 4.95
N GLU A 77 -14.72 -21.20 6.27
CA GLU A 77 -15.48 -20.33 7.16
C GLU A 77 -15.03 -18.86 7.07
N LEU A 78 -13.72 -18.58 7.09
CA LEU A 78 -13.19 -17.22 6.94
C LEU A 78 -13.60 -16.62 5.59
N PHE A 79 -13.44 -17.36 4.50
CA PHE A 79 -13.84 -16.86 3.17
C PHE A 79 -15.35 -16.59 3.08
N ASP A 80 -16.19 -17.43 3.70
CA ASP A 80 -17.65 -17.23 3.72
C ASP A 80 -18.02 -16.01 4.57
N LYS A 81 -17.35 -15.83 5.71
CA LYS A 81 -17.51 -14.67 6.59
C LYS A 81 -17.17 -13.36 5.88
N VAL A 82 -16.16 -13.35 5.01
CA VAL A 82 -15.80 -12.19 4.17
C VAL A 82 -16.82 -11.96 3.04
N GLY A 83 -17.52 -13.01 2.61
CA GLY A 83 -18.50 -12.96 1.53
C GLY A 83 -17.92 -13.22 0.13
N GLY A 84 -16.75 -13.85 0.06
CA GLY A 84 -16.08 -14.21 -1.20
C GLY A 84 -15.57 -13.04 -2.06
N PHE A 85 -15.09 -13.38 -3.25
CA PHE A 85 -14.59 -12.41 -4.23
C PHE A 85 -15.75 -11.66 -4.91
N SER A 86 -15.47 -10.42 -5.35
CA SER A 86 -16.45 -9.63 -6.10
C SER A 86 -16.69 -10.24 -7.48
N GLU A 87 -17.96 -10.36 -7.88
CA GLU A 87 -18.36 -10.88 -9.20
C GLU A 87 -18.76 -9.77 -10.18
N ASP A 88 -18.43 -8.51 -9.88
CA ASP A 88 -18.84 -7.31 -10.65
C ASP A 88 -18.21 -7.22 -12.06
N GLY A 89 -17.47 -8.25 -12.47
CA GLY A 89 -16.93 -8.41 -13.82
C GLY A 89 -15.51 -7.86 -14.00
N GLN A 90 -15.09 -7.85 -15.27
CA GLN A 90 -13.73 -7.53 -15.69
C GLN A 90 -13.30 -6.12 -15.25
N GLY A 91 -12.11 -6.01 -14.65
CA GLY A 91 -11.57 -4.74 -14.16
C GLY A 91 -11.85 -4.44 -12.69
N THR A 92 -12.48 -5.37 -11.98
CA THR A 92 -12.68 -5.29 -10.53
C THR A 92 -11.42 -5.75 -9.77
N PRO A 93 -10.87 -4.96 -8.82
CA PRO A 93 -9.75 -5.38 -7.98
C PRO A 93 -10.23 -6.32 -6.86
N GLU A 94 -10.75 -7.50 -7.23
CA GLU A 94 -11.39 -8.46 -6.32
C GLU A 94 -10.51 -8.86 -5.13
N ASP A 95 -9.21 -9.06 -5.36
CA ASP A 95 -8.24 -9.36 -4.31
C ASP A 95 -8.18 -8.24 -3.27
N LEU A 96 -8.00 -6.99 -3.71
CA LEU A 96 -7.90 -5.85 -2.80
C LEU A 96 -9.21 -5.64 -2.02
N ILE A 97 -10.36 -5.84 -2.68
CA ILE A 97 -11.67 -5.73 -2.06
C ILE A 97 -11.84 -6.81 -0.98
N PHE A 98 -11.53 -8.06 -1.29
CA PHE A 98 -11.59 -9.16 -0.33
C PHE A 98 -10.67 -8.88 0.87
N PHE A 99 -9.42 -8.48 0.60
CA PHE A 99 -8.44 -8.16 1.63
C PHE A 99 -8.94 -7.06 2.58
N TYR A 100 -9.51 -5.99 2.04
CA TYR A 100 -10.06 -4.89 2.86
C TYR A 100 -11.32 -5.27 3.62
N LYS A 101 -12.22 -6.08 3.05
CA LYS A 101 -13.37 -6.63 3.78
C LYS A 101 -12.92 -7.50 4.95
N HIS A 102 -11.92 -8.35 4.74
CA HIS A 102 -11.31 -9.17 5.79
C HIS A 102 -10.79 -8.30 6.96
N LEU A 103 -10.04 -7.24 6.67
CA LEU A 103 -9.55 -6.31 7.69
C LEU A 103 -10.68 -5.52 8.38
N ASP A 104 -11.74 -5.15 7.64
CA ASP A 104 -12.90 -4.46 8.22
C ASP A 104 -13.66 -5.34 9.22
N LEU A 105 -13.64 -6.65 9.00
CA LEU A 105 -14.14 -7.67 9.92
C LEU A 105 -13.17 -8.02 11.07
N LYS A 106 -12.15 -7.18 11.29
CA LYS A 106 -11.09 -7.37 12.30
C LYS A 106 -10.24 -8.62 12.09
N GLY A 107 -10.24 -9.16 10.87
CA GLY A 107 -9.32 -10.20 10.45
C GLY A 107 -7.88 -9.70 10.45
N SER A 108 -6.93 -10.62 10.61
CA SER A 108 -5.49 -10.33 10.60
C SER A 108 -4.79 -11.08 9.46
N VAL A 109 -3.54 -10.70 9.20
CA VAL A 109 -2.74 -11.23 8.09
C VAL A 109 -1.44 -11.81 8.63
N ILE A 110 -1.10 -13.02 8.22
CA ILE A 110 0.17 -13.66 8.58
C ILE A 110 0.87 -14.09 7.30
N ARG A 111 2.20 -13.98 7.25
CA ARG A 111 3.01 -14.53 6.17
C ARG A 111 3.97 -15.57 6.73
N VAL A 112 3.85 -16.81 6.27
CA VAL A 112 4.90 -17.80 6.53
C VAL A 112 6.17 -17.39 5.77
N ASN A 113 7.31 -17.33 6.45
CA ASN A 113 8.57 -16.83 5.88
C ASN A 113 9.32 -17.86 5.01
N SER A 114 8.58 -18.78 4.38
CA SER A 114 9.07 -19.77 3.42
C SER A 114 8.68 -19.36 2.00
N ASP A 115 9.58 -19.58 1.04
CA ASP A 115 9.29 -19.43 -0.39
C ASP A 115 8.51 -20.66 -0.86
N LEU A 116 7.20 -20.50 -1.06
CA LEU A 116 6.28 -21.61 -1.32
C LEU A 116 5.61 -21.55 -2.70
N LEU A 117 5.94 -20.53 -3.50
CA LEU A 117 5.31 -20.31 -4.80
C LEU A 117 6.29 -19.64 -5.78
N MET A 118 6.46 -20.25 -6.94
CA MET A 118 6.94 -19.57 -8.13
C MET A 118 5.74 -18.99 -8.88
N TYR A 119 5.72 -17.66 -9.05
CA TYR A 119 4.74 -16.96 -9.87
C TYR A 119 5.29 -16.78 -11.29
N ARG A 120 4.60 -17.30 -12.31
CA ARG A 120 5.05 -17.14 -13.70
C ARG A 120 4.54 -15.83 -14.27
N TYR A 121 5.44 -14.89 -14.56
CA TYR A 121 5.07 -13.66 -15.23
C TYR A 121 4.97 -13.89 -16.74
N HIS A 122 3.82 -13.54 -17.32
CA HIS A 122 3.59 -13.55 -18.76
C HIS A 122 2.99 -12.20 -19.18
N SER A 123 3.38 -11.71 -20.36
CA SER A 123 2.93 -10.40 -20.87
C SER A 123 1.42 -10.33 -21.14
N SER A 124 0.75 -11.48 -21.22
CA SER A 124 -0.69 -11.64 -21.35
C SER A 124 -1.44 -11.78 -20.03
N CYS A 125 -0.78 -11.72 -18.86
CA CYS A 125 -1.48 -11.72 -17.56
C CYS A 125 -2.54 -10.61 -17.54
N THR A 126 -3.78 -10.95 -17.20
CA THR A 126 -4.98 -10.10 -17.21
C THR A 126 -4.96 -8.92 -16.22
N THR A 127 -3.80 -8.62 -15.65
CA THR A 127 -3.48 -7.48 -14.77
C THR A 127 -3.76 -6.11 -15.38
N PHE A 128 -3.94 -6.01 -16.70
CA PHE A 128 -4.22 -4.76 -17.40
C PHE A 128 -5.71 -4.36 -17.43
N SER A 129 -6.61 -5.21 -16.92
CA SER A 129 -8.04 -4.90 -16.94
C SER A 129 -8.49 -3.97 -15.80
N VAL A 130 -7.81 -4.00 -14.66
CA VAL A 130 -8.12 -3.14 -13.50
C VAL A 130 -7.43 -1.80 -13.67
N SER A 131 -8.20 -0.70 -13.60
CA SER A 131 -7.62 0.63 -13.72
C SER A 131 -6.84 1.04 -12.45
N GLU A 132 -5.68 1.71 -12.64
CA GLU A 132 -4.91 2.29 -11.53
C GLU A 132 -5.77 3.27 -10.71
N GLU A 133 -6.70 3.96 -11.37
CA GLU A 133 -7.62 4.91 -10.73
C GLU A 133 -8.61 4.21 -9.78
N THR A 134 -9.15 3.05 -10.17
CA THR A 134 -10.03 2.24 -9.31
C THR A 134 -9.29 1.82 -8.03
N ILE A 135 -8.10 1.25 -8.17
CA ILE A 135 -7.26 0.84 -7.02
C ILE A 135 -6.91 2.04 -6.14
N TRP A 136 -6.55 3.16 -6.76
CA TRP A 136 -6.24 4.41 -6.07
C TRP A 136 -7.43 4.90 -5.24
N ASN A 137 -8.63 4.94 -5.81
CA ASN A 137 -9.83 5.44 -5.14
C ASN A 137 -10.23 4.55 -3.95
N ILE A 138 -10.19 3.22 -4.11
CA ILE A 138 -10.48 2.27 -3.02
C ILE A 138 -9.49 2.45 -1.86
N ARG A 139 -8.19 2.55 -2.17
CA ARG A 139 -7.15 2.78 -1.16
C ARG A 139 -7.31 4.13 -0.47
N LEU A 140 -7.56 5.19 -1.24
CA LEU A 140 -7.70 6.54 -0.70
C LEU A 140 -8.91 6.65 0.22
N GLN A 141 -10.05 6.09 -0.18
CA GLN A 141 -11.26 6.09 0.64
C GLN A 141 -11.01 5.40 1.99
N ARG A 142 -10.34 4.24 1.97
CA ARG A 142 -9.95 3.54 3.19
C ARG A 142 -8.96 4.36 4.03
N PHE A 143 -7.93 4.94 3.39
CA PHE A 143 -6.90 5.72 4.08
C PHE A 143 -7.48 6.98 4.75
N GLU A 144 -8.42 7.66 4.08
CA GLU A 144 -9.16 8.76 4.69
C GLU A 144 -9.97 8.28 5.91
N ARG A 145 -10.72 7.18 5.76
CA ARG A 145 -11.55 6.62 6.82
C ARG A 145 -10.75 6.21 8.05
N ASP A 146 -9.67 5.47 7.85
CA ASP A 146 -8.94 4.78 8.93
C ASP A 146 -7.85 5.65 9.54
N ILE A 147 -7.31 6.62 8.79
CA ILE A 147 -6.17 7.45 9.22
C ILE A 147 -6.56 8.93 9.24
N LEU A 148 -6.77 9.55 8.07
CA LEU A 148 -6.81 11.01 7.97
C LEU A 148 -7.99 11.66 8.70
N ASN A 149 -9.13 10.99 8.77
CA ASN A 149 -10.30 11.49 9.49
C ASN A 149 -10.02 11.72 10.97
N HIS A 150 -9.09 10.96 11.56
CA HIS A 150 -8.70 11.05 12.96
C HIS A 150 -7.57 12.05 13.22
N LEU A 151 -6.94 12.59 12.17
CA LEU A 151 -5.87 13.58 12.30
C LEU A 151 -6.44 15.00 12.31
N SER A 152 -5.77 15.90 13.03
CA SER A 152 -6.02 17.34 13.01
C SER A 152 -5.21 18.05 11.92
N HIS A 153 -3.99 17.58 11.67
CA HIS A 153 -3.12 18.01 10.58
C HIS A 153 -2.19 16.86 10.15
N PHE A 154 -1.54 17.00 8.99
CA PHE A 154 -0.44 16.12 8.57
C PHE A 154 0.46 16.78 7.52
N THR A 155 1.66 16.22 7.35
CA THR A 155 2.63 16.59 6.29
C THR A 155 2.54 15.60 5.13
N ILE A 156 2.66 16.05 3.88
CA ILE A 156 2.83 15.16 2.72
C ILE A 156 4.31 15.14 2.32
N TRP A 157 4.97 13.99 2.44
CA TRP A 157 6.31 13.81 1.88
C TRP A 157 6.20 13.43 0.40
N ASN A 158 6.68 14.33 -0.46
CA ASN A 158 6.72 14.33 -1.94
C ASN A 158 5.98 15.55 -2.49
N ALA A 159 6.70 16.65 -2.72
CA ALA A 159 6.17 17.86 -3.37
C ALA A 159 6.08 17.74 -4.91
N GLY A 160 6.13 16.51 -5.46
CA GLY A 160 6.10 16.19 -6.88
C GLY A 160 4.78 15.57 -7.34
N LYS A 161 4.83 14.75 -8.41
CA LYS A 161 3.62 14.23 -9.08
C LYS A 161 2.70 13.44 -8.15
N GLN A 162 3.25 12.51 -7.37
CA GLN A 162 2.43 11.60 -6.54
C GLN A 162 1.82 12.31 -5.33
N GLY A 163 2.61 13.07 -4.55
CA GLY A 163 2.04 13.80 -3.41
C GLY A 163 1.05 14.89 -3.83
N ARG A 164 1.26 15.56 -4.97
CA ARG A 164 0.25 16.50 -5.51
C ARG A 164 -0.99 15.78 -6.05
N LYS A 165 -0.86 14.58 -6.63
CA LYS A 165 -2.02 13.74 -6.99
C LYS A 165 -2.81 13.41 -5.73
N PHE A 166 -2.14 12.91 -4.69
CA PHE A 166 -2.73 12.63 -3.38
C PHE A 166 -3.49 13.83 -2.82
N TYR A 167 -2.83 14.99 -2.66
CA TYR A 167 -3.47 16.21 -2.17
C TYR A 167 -4.75 16.59 -2.92
N ARG A 168 -4.72 16.53 -4.26
CA ARG A 168 -5.87 16.88 -5.11
C ARG A 168 -7.00 15.86 -5.01
N SER A 169 -6.68 14.59 -4.77
CA SER A 169 -7.67 13.53 -4.60
C SER A 169 -8.37 13.53 -3.23
N LEU A 170 -7.82 14.21 -2.23
CA LEU A 170 -8.41 14.27 -0.89
C LEU A 170 -9.79 14.95 -0.88
N LYS A 171 -10.67 14.49 0.02
CA LYS A 171 -11.89 15.22 0.34
C LYS A 171 -11.55 16.60 0.92
N PRO A 172 -12.41 17.61 0.72
CA PRO A 172 -12.14 18.98 1.19
C PRO A 172 -11.72 19.06 2.67
N ASP A 173 -12.37 18.31 3.56
CA ASP A 173 -12.08 18.35 4.99
C ASP A 173 -10.70 17.80 5.32
N ASN A 174 -10.27 16.70 4.70
CA ASN A 174 -8.92 16.17 4.89
C ASN A 174 -7.85 16.98 4.17
N ARG A 175 -8.18 17.59 3.03
CA ARG A 175 -7.27 18.47 2.30
C ARG A 175 -6.86 19.69 3.12
N LYS A 176 -7.80 20.27 3.88
CA LYS A 176 -7.53 21.42 4.77
C LYS A 176 -6.58 21.08 5.93
N LYS A 177 -6.44 19.80 6.28
CA LYS A 177 -5.52 19.32 7.32
C LYS A 177 -4.06 19.25 6.84
N VAL A 178 -3.81 19.41 5.55
CA VAL A 178 -2.45 19.36 5.00
C VAL A 178 -1.71 20.63 5.42
N SER A 179 -0.75 20.46 6.33
CA SER A 179 0.05 21.56 6.89
C SER A 179 1.16 21.99 5.92
N MET A 180 1.84 21.03 5.30
CA MET A 180 2.93 21.28 4.37
C MET A 180 3.19 20.10 3.44
N PHE A 181 3.87 20.39 2.33
CA PHE A 181 4.67 19.40 1.62
C PHE A 181 6.11 19.45 2.13
N CYS A 182 6.77 18.30 2.14
CA CYS A 182 8.22 18.24 2.30
C CYS A 182 8.89 17.47 1.15
N ASP A 183 10.14 17.82 0.84
CA ASP A 183 10.94 17.19 -0.23
C ASP A 183 12.44 17.36 0.03
N VAL A 184 13.27 16.69 -0.76
CA VAL A 184 14.74 16.85 -0.78
C VAL A 184 15.21 17.65 -2.00
N ASP A 185 14.36 17.76 -3.03
CA ASP A 185 14.67 18.46 -4.26
C ASP A 185 14.69 19.98 -4.04
N ALA A 186 15.90 20.56 -4.10
CA ALA A 186 16.13 21.99 -3.94
C ALA A 186 15.29 22.87 -4.89
N LYS A 187 14.99 22.40 -6.10
CA LYS A 187 14.13 23.14 -7.05
C LYS A 187 12.69 23.21 -6.55
N LYS A 188 12.18 22.13 -5.95
CA LYS A 188 10.83 22.12 -5.37
C LYS A 188 10.77 22.97 -4.11
N ILE A 189 11.78 22.85 -3.23
CA ILE A 189 11.87 23.65 -2.00
C ILE A 189 11.97 25.15 -2.33
N LYS A 190 12.75 25.52 -3.36
CA LYS A 190 12.87 26.92 -3.81
C LYS A 190 11.55 27.53 -4.29
N LYS A 191 10.57 26.71 -4.74
CA LYS A 191 9.23 27.22 -5.06
C LYS A 191 8.46 27.71 -3.83
N ALA A 192 8.87 27.28 -2.63
CA ALA A 192 8.34 27.64 -1.31
C ALA A 192 6.87 27.29 -1.05
N VAL A 193 6.01 27.30 -2.06
CA VAL A 193 4.56 27.06 -1.95
C VAL A 193 4.08 26.27 -3.16
N TYR A 194 3.21 25.31 -2.91
CA TYR A 194 2.34 24.68 -3.91
C TYR A 194 0.99 25.40 -3.93
N ILE A 195 0.50 25.74 -5.11
CA ILE A 195 -0.83 26.34 -5.32
C ILE A 195 -1.69 25.32 -6.07
N TYR A 196 -2.88 25.04 -5.56
CA TYR A 196 -3.83 24.17 -6.24
C TYR A 196 -4.67 24.99 -7.23
N GLU A 197 -4.14 25.18 -8.44
CA GLU A 197 -4.72 26.04 -9.47
C GLU A 197 -6.11 25.60 -9.91
N GLU A 198 -6.37 24.28 -9.99
CA GLU A 198 -7.66 23.74 -10.41
C GLU A 198 -8.73 23.73 -9.30
N SER A 199 -8.41 24.19 -8.08
CA SER A 199 -9.39 24.30 -7.00
C SER A 199 -10.47 25.33 -7.33
N GLN A 200 -11.71 25.09 -6.91
CA GLN A 200 -12.80 26.08 -7.02
C GLN A 200 -12.81 27.10 -5.86
N GLU A 201 -11.95 26.93 -4.86
CA GLU A 201 -11.85 27.82 -3.70
C GLU A 201 -11.21 29.17 -4.06
N SER A 202 -11.65 30.24 -3.38
CA SER A 202 -11.08 31.59 -3.50
C SER A 202 -10.79 32.16 -2.10
N PRO A 203 -9.52 32.47 -1.75
CA PRO A 203 -8.33 32.29 -2.58
C PRO A 203 -8.00 30.81 -2.86
N LYS A 204 -7.24 30.55 -3.93
CA LYS A 204 -6.77 29.19 -4.26
C LYS A 204 -5.97 28.62 -3.08
N PRO A 205 -6.12 27.33 -2.72
CA PRO A 205 -5.38 26.74 -1.62
C PRO A 205 -3.86 26.80 -1.86
N ARG A 206 -3.13 27.18 -0.82
CA ARG A 206 -1.68 27.34 -0.82
C ARG A 206 -1.09 26.49 0.29
N VAL A 207 -0.13 25.62 -0.05
CA VAL A 207 0.52 24.73 0.91
C VAL A 207 2.02 24.97 0.85
N PRO A 208 2.69 25.26 1.98
CA PRO A 208 4.14 25.47 1.99
C PRO A 208 4.90 24.20 1.56
N ILE A 209 6.08 24.40 0.95
CA ILE A 209 7.01 23.35 0.58
C ILE A 209 8.30 23.56 1.37
N CYS A 210 8.61 22.61 2.24
CA CYS A 210 9.77 22.64 3.13
C CYS A 210 10.79 21.55 2.78
N HIS A 211 12.01 21.68 3.31
CA HIS A 211 12.97 20.58 3.33
C HIS A 211 12.47 19.47 4.27
N PHE A 212 12.74 18.20 3.95
CA PHE A 212 12.25 17.05 4.73
C PHE A 212 12.64 17.10 6.22
N SER A 213 13.79 17.69 6.56
CA SER A 213 14.24 17.85 7.95
C SER A 213 13.34 18.77 8.79
N LYS A 214 12.38 19.45 8.18
CA LYS A 214 11.37 20.29 8.84
C LYS A 214 9.99 19.65 8.81
N ALA A 215 9.87 18.40 8.39
CA ALA A 215 8.59 17.72 8.32
C ALA A 215 8.03 17.53 9.74
N GLU A 216 6.74 17.84 9.90
CA GLU A 216 6.04 17.69 11.18
C GLU A 216 5.13 16.45 11.11
N PRO A 217 5.26 15.50 12.05
CA PRO A 217 4.36 14.36 12.11
C PRO A 217 2.94 14.80 12.50
N PRO A 218 1.90 14.04 12.08
CA PRO A 218 1.99 12.81 11.29
C PRO A 218 2.36 13.08 9.81
N ILE A 219 3.12 12.18 9.20
CA ILE A 219 3.60 12.29 7.81
C ILE A 219 2.94 11.24 6.92
N VAL A 220 2.33 11.67 5.82
CA VAL A 220 1.90 10.78 4.74
C VAL A 220 3.01 10.70 3.70
N ILE A 221 3.59 9.52 3.54
CA ILE A 221 4.70 9.27 2.63
C ILE A 221 4.14 8.85 1.27
N CYS A 222 4.21 9.76 0.30
CA CYS A 222 3.80 9.53 -1.09
C CYS A 222 4.99 9.22 -2.00
N MET A 223 5.94 8.41 -1.52
CA MET A 223 7.13 7.98 -2.25
C MET A 223 7.13 6.47 -2.41
N LYS A 224 7.50 5.98 -3.60
CA LYS A 224 7.77 4.55 -3.77
C LYS A 224 9.11 4.21 -3.12
N MET A 225 9.13 3.15 -2.34
CA MET A 225 10.34 2.60 -1.72
C MET A 225 11.35 2.16 -2.78
N ASP A 226 12.64 2.13 -2.42
CA ASP A 226 13.74 1.62 -3.24
C ASP A 226 13.95 2.35 -4.59
N LEU A 227 13.39 3.56 -4.77
CA LEU A 227 13.62 4.37 -5.97
C LEU A 227 14.95 5.13 -5.95
N THR A 228 15.50 5.37 -4.77
CA THR A 228 16.63 6.31 -4.58
C THR A 228 17.91 5.63 -4.12
N GLY A 229 17.98 4.30 -4.21
CA GLY A 229 19.13 3.51 -3.77
C GLY A 229 19.40 3.65 -2.26
N GLY A 230 18.36 3.69 -1.43
CA GLY A 230 18.46 3.80 0.02
C GLY A 230 18.42 5.22 0.59
N LYS A 231 18.61 6.26 -0.24
CA LYS A 231 18.69 7.65 0.26
C LYS A 231 17.41 8.14 0.92
N PHE A 232 16.25 7.71 0.44
CA PHE A 232 14.97 8.05 1.06
C PHE A 232 14.86 7.42 2.43
N GLU A 233 15.21 6.15 2.53
CA GLU A 233 15.19 5.35 3.75
C GLU A 233 16.19 5.92 4.78
N GLU A 234 17.39 6.33 4.36
CA GLU A 234 18.35 7.05 5.21
C GLU A 234 17.77 8.36 5.78
N ASN A 235 17.13 9.18 4.93
CA ASN A 235 16.51 10.42 5.35
C ASN A 235 15.36 10.16 6.34
N LEU A 236 14.50 9.18 6.08
CA LEU A 236 13.42 8.82 6.99
C LEU A 236 13.96 8.34 8.34
N ASN A 237 14.98 7.48 8.33
CA ASN A 237 15.65 6.99 9.53
C ASN A 237 16.29 8.13 10.33
N SER A 238 16.81 9.17 9.67
CA SER A 238 17.40 10.34 10.33
C SER A 238 16.41 11.16 11.17
N LEU A 239 15.11 11.05 10.89
CA LEU A 239 14.06 11.73 11.64
C LEU A 239 13.63 10.97 12.91
N HIS A 240 14.08 9.72 13.10
CA HIS A 240 13.74 8.87 14.25
C HIS A 240 12.23 8.72 14.48
N LEU A 241 11.45 8.68 13.40
CA LEU A 241 10.00 8.54 13.42
C LEU A 241 9.59 7.07 13.45
N LYS A 242 8.43 6.78 14.02
CA LYS A 242 7.87 5.43 14.09
C LYS A 242 6.73 5.23 13.08
N GLU A 243 6.82 4.15 12.29
CA GLU A 243 5.77 3.74 11.37
C GLU A 243 4.45 3.53 12.13
N ASN A 244 3.33 3.89 11.50
CA ASN A 244 1.97 3.76 12.04
C ASN A 244 1.66 4.61 13.29
N GLN A 245 2.59 5.51 13.68
CA GLN A 245 2.37 6.52 14.71
C GLN A 245 2.69 7.91 14.15
N ASP A 246 3.93 8.08 13.70
CA ASP A 246 4.44 9.34 13.18
C ASP A 246 4.32 9.44 11.66
N TYR A 247 4.26 8.31 10.96
CA TYR A 247 4.09 8.30 9.51
C TYR A 247 3.33 7.08 8.99
N HIS A 248 2.72 7.27 7.82
CA HIS A 248 1.99 6.24 7.08
C HIS A 248 2.34 6.29 5.59
N TYR A 249 2.48 5.13 4.95
CA TYR A 249 2.74 5.04 3.51
C TYR A 249 1.45 5.16 2.69
N PHE A 250 1.50 5.96 1.62
CA PHE A 250 0.49 6.00 0.56
C PHE A 250 1.20 6.20 -0.79
N SER A 251 1.76 5.12 -1.35
CA SER A 251 2.66 5.14 -2.52
C SER A 251 2.16 4.36 -3.71
#